data_AF-A0A220TZD3-F1
#
_entry.id   AF-A0A220TZD3-F1
#
_cell.length_a   1.000
_cell.length_b   1.000
_cell.length_c   1.000
_cell.angle_alpha   90.00
_cell.angle_beta   90.00
_cell.angle_gamma   90.00
#
_symmetry.space_group_name_H-M   'P 1'
#
loop_
_entity.id
_entity.type
_entity.pdbx_description
1 polymer ?
#
loop_
_entity_poly.entity_id
_entity_poly.type
_entity_poly.pdbx_seq_one_letter_code
_entity_poly.pdbx_strand_id
1 'polypeptide(L)'
;MTKGIIHHVELYVSDLKRSVEFWSWFLQELGYQAFQEWDGGKSFKLGETYIVFVQADERFLDVPYHRKGIGLNHLAFHAESREHVDAITSRLKRNEITILYPDKHPFAGGEGHYAVYFEDPDRVKVELVAPNI
;
A
#
# COMPACT_ATOMS: atom_id res chain seq x y z
N MET A 1 23.46 10.38 -5.47
CA MET A 1 22.80 11.66 -5.13
C MET A 1 21.35 11.36 -4.81
N THR A 2 20.84 11.81 -3.66
CA THR A 2 19.46 11.53 -3.18
C THR A 2 18.48 12.68 -3.41
N LYS A 3 18.96 13.81 -3.94
CA LYS A 3 18.17 15.02 -4.19
C LYS A 3 17.03 14.72 -5.17
N GLY A 4 15.79 14.89 -4.72
CA GLY A 4 14.57 14.66 -5.52
C GLY A 4 13.90 13.29 -5.33
N ILE A 5 14.51 12.38 -4.57
CA ILE A 5 13.87 11.12 -4.16
C ILE A 5 12.90 11.41 -3.01
N ILE A 6 11.76 10.71 -2.96
CA ILE A 6 10.84 10.78 -1.83
C ILE A 6 11.55 10.28 -0.56
N HIS A 7 11.65 11.15 0.44
CA HIS A 7 12.26 10.79 1.72
C HIS A 7 11.33 9.92 2.56
N HIS A 8 10.05 10.29 2.67
CA HIS A 8 9.05 9.48 3.34
C HIS A 8 7.63 9.85 2.89
N VAL A 9 6.69 8.97 3.19
CA VAL A 9 5.24 9.18 3.05
C VAL A 9 4.60 8.92 4.40
N GLU A 10 3.77 9.85 4.88
CA GLU A 10 2.99 9.67 6.11
C GLU A 10 1.50 9.57 5.78
N LEU A 11 0.85 8.53 6.31
CA LEU A 11 -0.57 8.26 6.15
C LEU A 11 -1.25 8.23 7.52
N TYR A 12 -2.27 9.06 7.67
CA TYR A 12 -3.19 8.96 8.79
C TYR A 12 -4.20 7.86 8.51
N VAL A 13 -4.40 6.97 9.49
CA VAL A 13 -5.26 5.78 9.38
C VAL A 13 -6.35 5.83 10.45
N SER A 14 -7.53 5.29 10.13
CA SER A 14 -8.67 5.32 11.07
C SER A 14 -8.51 4.35 12.24
N ASP A 15 -7.85 3.21 11.99
CA ASP A 15 -7.51 2.21 13.00
C ASP A 15 -6.05 1.76 12.77
N LEU A 16 -5.15 2.27 13.61
CA LEU A 16 -3.73 2.00 13.49
C LEU A 16 -3.41 0.51 13.61
N LYS A 17 -4.11 -0.24 14.46
CA LYS A 17 -3.85 -1.66 14.66
C LYS A 17 -4.16 -2.45 13.38
N ARG A 18 -5.34 -2.20 12.79
CA ARG A 18 -5.76 -2.85 11.54
C ARG A 18 -4.86 -2.47 10.37
N SER A 19 -4.50 -1.19 10.28
CA SER A 19 -3.61 -0.71 9.22
C SER A 19 -2.20 -1.28 9.40
N VAL A 20 -1.65 -1.33 10.61
CA VAL A 20 -0.35 -1.98 10.85
C VAL A 20 -0.39 -3.47 10.51
N GLU A 21 -1.45 -4.20 10.86
CA GLU A 21 -1.58 -5.62 10.50
C GLU A 21 -1.51 -5.82 8.98
N PHE A 22 -2.28 -5.02 8.22
CA PHE A 22 -2.28 -5.07 6.76
C PHE A 22 -0.93 -4.65 6.16
N TRP A 23 -0.40 -3.50 6.56
CA TRP A 23 0.81 -2.93 5.95
C TRP A 23 2.07 -3.71 6.36
N SER A 24 2.11 -4.32 7.55
CA SER A 24 3.27 -5.10 8.01
C SER A 24 3.58 -6.25 7.07
N TRP A 25 2.60 -7.11 6.78
CA TRP A 25 2.88 -8.29 5.94
C TRP A 25 3.22 -7.85 4.51
N PHE A 26 2.50 -6.89 3.95
CA PHE A 26 2.69 -6.47 2.57
C PHE A 26 4.06 -5.80 2.38
N LEU A 27 4.41 -4.84 3.23
CA LEU A 27 5.69 -4.14 3.13
C LEU A 27 6.87 -5.06 3.43
N GLN A 28 6.72 -6.01 4.37
CA GLN A 28 7.75 -7.02 4.63
C GLN A 28 7.99 -7.95 3.42
N GLU A 29 6.95 -8.33 2.68
CA GLU A 29 7.15 -9.08 1.43
C GLU A 29 7.87 -8.27 0.35
N LEU A 30 7.81 -6.94 0.41
CA LEU A 30 8.59 -6.05 -0.45
C LEU A 30 9.99 -5.74 0.10
N GLY A 31 10.39 -6.36 1.21
CA GLY A 31 11.69 -6.19 1.85
C GLY A 31 11.82 -4.97 2.77
N TYR A 32 10.73 -4.26 3.07
CA TYR A 32 10.77 -3.22 4.09
C TYR A 32 10.96 -3.83 5.48
N GLN A 33 11.65 -3.10 6.35
CA GLN A 33 11.84 -3.46 7.75
C GLN A 33 11.12 -2.47 8.65
N ALA A 34 10.59 -2.93 9.79
CA ALA A 34 10.07 -2.03 10.82
C ALA A 34 11.19 -1.07 11.27
N PHE A 35 10.89 0.22 11.37
CA PHE A 35 11.88 1.27 11.62
C PHE A 35 11.64 1.98 12.95
N GLN A 36 10.47 2.60 13.15
CA GLN A 36 10.09 3.25 14.39
C GLN A 36 8.68 2.83 14.81
N GLU A 37 8.42 2.80 16.11
CA GLU A 37 7.13 2.42 16.68
C GLU A 37 6.90 3.21 17.97
N TRP A 38 5.70 3.75 18.12
CA TRP A 38 5.23 4.50 19.28
C TRP A 38 3.71 4.33 19.42
N ASP A 39 3.12 4.79 20.53
CA ASP A 39 1.70 4.57 20.84
C ASP A 39 0.73 5.04 19.74
N GLY A 40 1.12 6.08 19.00
CA GLY A 40 0.30 6.69 17.95
C GLY A 40 0.73 6.34 16.52
N GLY A 41 1.73 5.50 16.30
CA GLY A 41 2.19 5.22 14.95
C GLY A 41 3.33 4.22 14.79
N LYS A 42 3.56 3.83 13.54
CA LYS A 42 4.60 2.88 13.16
C LYS A 42 5.13 3.21 11.77
N SER A 43 6.41 3.00 11.55
CA SER A 43 7.05 3.21 10.25
C SER A 43 7.83 1.99 9.76
N PHE A 44 7.93 1.88 8.43
CA PHE A 44 8.65 0.82 7.73
C PHE A 44 9.62 1.46 6.73
N LYS A 45 10.86 0.97 6.67
CA LYS A 45 11.93 1.56 5.85
C LYS A 45 12.47 0.56 4.82
N LEU A 46 12.73 1.05 3.61
CA LEU A 46 13.45 0.36 2.54
C LEU A 46 14.49 1.31 1.94
N GLY A 47 15.78 0.98 2.10
CA GLY A 47 16.86 1.88 1.69
C GLY A 47 16.76 3.23 2.41
N GLU A 48 16.65 4.32 1.64
CA GLU A 48 16.58 5.69 2.17
C GLU A 48 15.14 6.20 2.38
N THR A 49 14.12 5.45 1.94
CA THR A 49 12.71 5.87 1.99
C THR A 49 11.95 5.08 3.06
N TYR A 50 11.05 5.73 3.79
CA TYR A 50 10.16 5.05 4.74
C TYR A 50 8.70 5.50 4.60
N ILE A 51 7.79 4.63 5.01
CA ILE A 51 6.35 4.88 5.06
C ILE A 51 5.93 4.87 6.53
N VAL A 52 5.17 5.88 6.94
CA VAL A 52 4.70 6.09 8.30
C VAL A 52 3.19 5.97 8.33
N PHE A 53 2.66 5.24 9.31
CA PHE A 53 1.24 5.15 9.60
C PHE A 53 0.99 5.76 10.98
N VAL A 54 0.06 6.70 11.06
CA VAL A 54 -0.28 7.45 12.27
C VAL A 54 -1.76 7.33 12.56
N GLN A 55 -2.13 7.04 13.81
CA GLN A 55 -3.54 7.06 14.22
C GLN A 55 -4.11 8.47 14.03
N ALA A 56 -5.20 8.61 13.26
CA ALA A 56 -5.90 9.88 13.15
C ALA A 56 -6.57 10.26 14.48
N ASP A 57 -6.50 11.55 14.84
CA ASP A 57 -7.26 12.10 15.98
C ASP A 57 -8.76 11.88 15.76
N GLU A 58 -9.49 11.55 16.82
CA GLU A 58 -10.94 11.28 16.76
C GLU A 58 -11.75 12.40 16.10
N ARG A 59 -11.33 13.66 16.28
CA ARG A 59 -12.00 14.83 15.70
C ARG A 59 -11.93 14.92 14.17
N PHE A 60 -11.10 14.10 13.52
CA PHE A 60 -10.97 14.03 12.06
C PHE A 60 -11.55 12.73 11.48
N LEU A 61 -12.18 11.89 12.29
CA LEU A 61 -12.79 10.62 11.87
C LEU A 61 -14.25 10.76 11.41
N ASP A 62 -14.83 11.95 11.49
CA ASP A 62 -16.22 12.23 11.11
C ASP A 62 -16.45 12.14 9.60
N VAL A 63 -15.42 12.40 8.80
CA VAL A 63 -15.44 12.24 7.33
C VAL A 63 -14.54 11.07 6.93
N PRO A 64 -15.11 9.94 6.48
CA PRO A 64 -14.31 8.81 6.01
C PRO A 64 -13.44 9.17 4.81
N TYR A 65 -12.23 8.60 4.74
CA TYR A 65 -11.39 8.73 3.55
C TYR A 65 -12.10 8.17 2.30
N HIS A 66 -11.96 8.92 1.20
CA HIS A 66 -12.40 8.47 -0.11
C HIS A 66 -11.34 8.83 -1.14
N ARG A 67 -10.68 7.83 -1.74
CA ARG A 67 -9.58 8.02 -2.70
C ARG A 67 -9.86 8.89 -3.94
N LYS A 68 -11.12 9.21 -4.22
CA LYS A 68 -11.51 10.15 -5.30
C LYS A 68 -11.67 11.60 -4.82
N GLY A 69 -11.55 11.87 -3.53
CA GLY A 69 -11.49 13.22 -2.98
C GLY A 69 -10.11 13.86 -3.19
N ILE A 70 -9.99 15.13 -2.80
CA ILE A 70 -8.68 15.82 -2.79
C ILE A 70 -7.75 15.10 -1.80
N GLY A 71 -6.55 14.72 -2.25
CA GLY A 71 -5.56 14.03 -1.43
C GLY A 71 -4.93 12.85 -2.17
N LEU A 72 -4.40 11.89 -1.40
CA LEU A 72 -3.82 10.67 -1.95
C LEU A 72 -4.90 9.81 -2.63
N ASN A 73 -4.58 9.24 -3.79
CA ASN A 73 -5.44 8.25 -4.45
C ASN A 73 -4.92 6.81 -4.25
N HIS A 74 -3.62 6.61 -4.48
CA HIS A 74 -2.98 5.30 -4.36
C HIS A 74 -1.48 5.38 -4.16
N LEU A 75 -0.91 4.29 -3.66
CA LEU A 75 0.52 3.99 -3.69
C LEU A 75 0.77 2.80 -4.60
N ALA A 76 1.78 2.90 -5.47
CA ALA A 76 2.20 1.84 -6.36
C ALA A 76 3.62 1.38 -6.00
N PHE A 77 3.82 0.07 -6.01
CA PHE A 77 5.08 -0.60 -5.67
C PHE A 77 5.54 -1.47 -6.83
N HIS A 78 6.85 -1.62 -6.97
CA HIS A 78 7.43 -2.55 -7.94
C HIS A 78 7.47 -3.96 -7.38
N ALA A 79 7.00 -4.93 -8.17
CA ALA A 79 7.24 -6.34 -7.95
C ALA A 79 8.57 -6.77 -8.58
N GLU A 80 9.05 -7.95 -8.20
CA GLU A 80 10.24 -8.55 -8.78
C GLU A 80 9.97 -9.16 -10.16
N SER A 81 8.75 -9.69 -10.36
CA SER A 81 8.32 -10.34 -11.61
C SER A 81 6.79 -10.41 -11.69
N ARG A 82 6.26 -10.94 -12.80
CA ARG A 82 4.81 -11.23 -12.94
C ARG A 82 4.36 -12.32 -11.97
N GLU A 83 5.21 -13.33 -11.75
CA GLU A 83 4.96 -14.41 -10.79
C GLU A 83 4.89 -13.89 -9.35
N HIS A 84 5.67 -12.86 -9.00
CA HIS A 84 5.53 -12.18 -7.71
C HIS A 84 4.16 -11.49 -7.60
N VAL A 85 3.69 -10.80 -8.64
CA VAL A 85 2.32 -10.23 -8.66
C VAL A 85 1.26 -11.31 -8.46
N ASP A 86 1.40 -12.47 -9.11
CA ASP A 86 0.48 -13.60 -8.95
C ASP A 86 0.49 -14.17 -7.53
N ALA A 87 1.66 -14.37 -6.93
CA ALA A 87 1.80 -14.86 -5.57
C ALA A 87 1.13 -13.94 -4.54
N ILE A 88 1.33 -12.62 -4.68
CA ILE A 88 0.67 -11.62 -3.85
C ILE A 88 -0.85 -11.63 -4.10
N THR A 89 -1.29 -11.71 -5.35
CA THR A 89 -2.72 -11.83 -5.69
C THR A 89 -3.37 -13.04 -5.01
N SER A 90 -2.73 -14.20 -5.01
CA SER A 90 -3.21 -15.39 -4.30
C SER A 90 -3.30 -15.18 -2.80
N ARG A 91 -2.33 -14.48 -2.19
CA ARG A 91 -2.36 -14.18 -0.75
C ARG A 91 -3.46 -13.19 -0.39
N LEU A 92 -3.66 -12.15 -1.19
CA LEU A 92 -4.75 -11.18 -1.05
C LEU A 92 -6.11 -11.90 -1.03
N LYS A 93 -6.33 -12.84 -1.97
CA LYS A 93 -7.55 -13.65 -2.02
C LYS A 93 -7.74 -14.52 -0.78
N ARG A 94 -6.68 -15.17 -0.28
CA ARG A 94 -6.75 -16.01 0.94
C ARG A 94 -7.08 -15.20 2.19
N ASN A 95 -6.62 -13.96 2.24
CA ASN A 95 -6.86 -13.05 3.36
C ASN A 95 -8.14 -12.21 3.17
N GLU A 96 -8.96 -12.52 2.16
CA GLU A 96 -10.22 -11.83 1.84
C GLU A 96 -10.05 -10.30 1.65
N ILE A 97 -8.88 -9.88 1.16
CA ILE A 97 -8.60 -8.47 0.87
C ILE A 97 -9.26 -8.10 -0.46
N THR A 98 -9.91 -6.93 -0.49
CA THR A 98 -10.60 -6.39 -1.66
C THR A 98 -9.62 -6.16 -2.81
N ILE A 99 -9.71 -6.99 -3.85
CA ILE A 99 -9.04 -6.78 -5.14
C ILE A 99 -9.94 -5.93 -6.05
N LEU A 100 -9.37 -4.90 -6.65
CA LEU A 100 -10.05 -3.99 -7.57
C LEU A 100 -9.93 -4.47 -9.01
N TYR A 101 -10.95 -4.14 -9.81
CA TYR A 101 -11.01 -4.44 -11.25
C TYR A 101 -10.79 -5.93 -11.59
N PRO A 102 -11.46 -6.87 -10.89
CA PRO A 102 -11.22 -8.31 -11.07
C PRO A 102 -11.52 -8.80 -12.49
N ASP A 103 -12.39 -8.10 -13.23
CA ASP A 103 -12.73 -8.35 -14.63
C ASP A 103 -11.59 -8.03 -15.61
N LYS A 104 -10.64 -7.18 -15.20
CA LYS A 104 -9.50 -6.75 -16.01
C LYS A 104 -8.16 -7.17 -15.44
N HIS A 105 -8.12 -7.85 -14.29
CA HIS A 105 -6.89 -8.36 -13.70
C HIS A 105 -6.23 -9.38 -14.66
N PRO A 106 -4.89 -9.36 -14.87
CA PRO A 106 -3.88 -8.47 -14.29
C PRO A 106 -3.56 -7.22 -15.14
N PHE A 107 -4.37 -6.85 -16.13
CA PHE A 107 -4.11 -5.76 -17.09
C PHE A 107 -5.04 -4.54 -16.92
N ALA A 108 -5.50 -4.28 -15.70
CA ALA A 108 -6.42 -3.18 -15.43
C ALA A 108 -5.80 -1.78 -15.69
N GLY A 109 -4.46 -1.68 -15.69
CA GLY A 109 -3.72 -0.47 -16.05
C GLY A 109 -3.52 -0.24 -17.55
N GLY A 110 -3.92 -1.21 -18.40
CA GLY A 110 -3.75 -1.16 -19.85
C GLY A 110 -2.88 -2.29 -20.40
N GLU A 111 -2.78 -2.34 -21.73
CA GLU A 111 -1.94 -3.33 -22.42
C GLU A 111 -0.47 -3.13 -22.04
N GLY A 112 0.22 -4.22 -21.70
CA GLY A 112 1.60 -4.19 -21.21
C GLY A 112 1.75 -3.87 -19.71
N HIS A 113 0.69 -3.46 -19.02
CA HIS A 113 0.73 -3.10 -17.60
C HIS A 113 0.24 -4.25 -16.71
N TYR A 114 1.16 -5.12 -16.28
CA TYR A 114 0.85 -6.30 -15.48
C TYR A 114 0.91 -5.97 -13.98
N ALA A 115 -0.26 -5.84 -13.33
CA ALA A 115 -0.36 -5.42 -11.93
C ALA A 115 -1.58 -6.00 -11.20
N VAL A 116 -1.51 -6.00 -9.87
CA VAL A 116 -2.68 -6.19 -9.01
C VAL A 116 -3.02 -4.87 -8.31
N TYR A 117 -4.31 -4.54 -8.29
CA TYR A 117 -4.86 -3.39 -7.57
C TYR A 117 -5.73 -3.91 -6.42
N PHE A 118 -5.58 -3.35 -5.23
CA PHE A 118 -6.32 -3.77 -4.04
C PHE A 118 -6.51 -2.58 -3.08
N GLU A 119 -7.26 -2.78 -2.00
CA GLU A 119 -7.51 -1.75 -0.98
C GLU A 119 -6.86 -2.12 0.36
N ASP A 120 -6.31 -1.10 1.03
CA ASP A 120 -5.99 -1.19 2.45
C ASP A 120 -7.26 -1.01 3.33
N PRO A 121 -7.16 -1.14 4.67
CA PRO A 121 -8.31 -1.02 5.57
C PRO A 121 -9.04 0.33 5.50
N ASP A 122 -8.34 1.39 5.10
CA ASP A 122 -8.88 2.75 4.94
C ASP A 122 -9.33 3.05 3.49
N ARG A 123 -9.29 2.06 2.59
CA ARG A 123 -9.67 2.16 1.16
C ARG A 123 -8.71 2.98 0.29
N VAL A 124 -7.49 3.21 0.77
CA VAL A 124 -6.37 3.64 -0.07
C VAL A 124 -6.13 2.53 -1.08
N LYS A 125 -6.09 2.89 -2.37
CA LYS A 125 -5.77 1.90 -3.40
C LYS A 125 -4.28 1.61 -3.32
N VAL A 126 -3.93 0.33 -3.34
CA VAL A 126 -2.56 -0.17 -3.43
C VAL A 126 -2.38 -0.87 -4.76
N GLU A 127 -1.25 -0.63 -5.42
CA GLU A 127 -0.87 -1.27 -6.67
C GLU A 127 0.48 -1.96 -6.51
N LEU A 128 0.58 -3.19 -7.00
CA LEU A 128 1.85 -3.89 -7.16
C LEU A 128 2.03 -4.25 -8.64
N VAL A 129 3.02 -3.65 -9.29
CA VAL A 129 3.25 -3.73 -10.74
C VAL A 129 4.54 -4.47 -11.06
N ALA A 130 4.46 -5.42 -12.00
CA ALA A 130 5.62 -6.15 -12.51
C ALA A 130 6.52 -5.25 -13.39
N PRO A 131 7.82 -5.56 -13.52
CA PRO A 131 8.68 -4.86 -14.47
C PRO A 131 8.15 -5.02 -15.91
N ASN A 132 8.37 -4.00 -16.74
CA ASN A 132 8.14 -4.10 -18.18
C ASN A 132 9.09 -5.17 -18.75
N ILE A 133 8.55 -6.10 -19.53
CA ILE A 133 9.32 -7.10 -20.29
C ILE A 133 9.70 -6.50 -21.64
#